data_AF-A0A9E0W710-F1
#
_entry.id   AF-A0A9E0W710-F1
#
_cell.length_a   1.000
_cell.length_b   1.000
_cell.length_c   1.000
_cell.angle_alpha   90.00
_cell.angle_beta   90.00
_cell.angle_gamma   90.00
#
_symmetry.space_group_name_H-M   'P 1'
#
loop_
_entity.id
_entity.type
_entity.pdbx_description
1 polymer ?
#
loop_
_entity_poly.entity_id
_entity_poly.type
_entity_poly.pdbx_seq_one_letter_code
_entity_poly.pdbx_strand_id
1 'polypeptide(L)'
;MSKSGEKISHEKGRFRVAQIPLLPEPVKSRNQLGQDLQPVGDYAGIEPYYRVCVDTDDVQQQEQSEPGAFTSGDWWWSHQKIRFLNGKAFLGLSALILLIPYVWGTALVGGGGVLSVYLANLVEMPLLLKFFWILMVGFGWIAASFYILIKTMPWIMGAFALLLRPFDKLLAKLLDRGLEAGESFFSRETGEVSFAVSGGKKLTASFEEFDAYVERVIEAGGIFYRLMFVHRYTGKQFSQTSLSRVEPTKEEVMALWDMLQRYMDVSQPLPDVPRLEPFRHLDPVTAEHDQRTGRNPRYWRDLDIEAWKQGEGAEWLKRQAEYPWGKRTCRLTPQLGQISMEEYRKKRSPEAWPI
;
A
#
# COMPACT_ATOMS: atom_id res chain seq x y z
N MET A 1 -9.70 34.36 43.06
CA MET A 1 -8.35 34.50 42.45
C MET A 1 -8.34 33.64 41.20
N SER A 2 -8.47 34.29 40.05
CA SER A 2 -8.40 33.71 38.72
C SER A 2 -6.93 33.68 38.28
N LYS A 3 -6.49 32.53 37.73
CA LYS A 3 -5.27 32.25 36.93
C LYS A 3 -5.16 30.71 36.97
N SER A 4 -5.12 29.95 35.89
CA SER A 4 -4.56 30.18 34.56
C SER A 4 -5.37 29.40 33.51
N GLY A 5 -6.02 30.13 32.60
CA GLY A 5 -6.46 29.54 31.34
C GLY A 5 -5.22 29.28 30.50
N GLU A 6 -4.80 28.03 30.46
CA GLU A 6 -3.80 27.56 29.52
C GLU A 6 -4.42 27.67 28.12
N LYS A 7 -4.08 28.75 27.41
CA LYS A 7 -4.34 28.84 25.97
C LYS A 7 -3.50 27.75 25.33
N ILE A 8 -4.09 26.57 25.14
CA ILE A 8 -3.60 25.56 24.20
C ILE A 8 -3.72 26.22 22.82
N SER A 9 -2.63 26.85 22.40
CA SER A 9 -2.45 27.23 21.01
C SER A 9 -2.51 25.93 20.21
N HIS A 10 -3.62 25.69 19.52
CA HIS A 10 -3.66 24.73 18.43
C HIS A 10 -2.61 25.18 17.40
N GLU A 11 -1.39 24.66 17.50
CA GLU A 11 -0.47 24.60 16.37
C GLU A 11 -1.24 23.88 15.26
N LYS A 12 -1.64 24.63 14.24
CA LYS A 12 -2.42 24.11 13.13
C LYS A 12 -1.73 22.89 12.53
N GLY A 13 -2.44 21.77 12.53
CA GLY A 13 -2.28 20.70 11.55
C GLY A 13 -1.11 19.75 11.74
N ARG A 14 -0.71 19.35 12.94
CA ARG A 14 0.20 18.19 13.09
C ARG A 14 -0.38 17.23 14.11
N PHE A 15 -0.46 15.95 13.76
CA PHE A 15 -1.00 14.95 14.67
C PHE A 15 0.01 14.68 15.80
N ARG A 16 -0.49 14.71 17.04
CA ARG A 16 0.25 14.31 18.25
C ARG A 16 -0.71 13.54 19.15
N VAL A 17 -0.30 12.36 19.63
CA VAL A 17 -1.18 11.55 20.48
C VAL A 17 -1.61 12.26 21.77
N ALA A 18 -0.72 13.07 22.35
CA ALA A 18 -0.99 13.81 23.57
C ALA A 18 -2.01 14.95 23.39
N GLN A 19 -2.34 15.31 22.13
CA GLN A 19 -3.18 16.46 21.79
C GLN A 19 -4.35 16.07 20.88
N ILE A 20 -4.83 14.82 20.97
CA ILE A 20 -6.02 14.39 20.22
C ILE A 20 -7.19 15.31 20.59
N PRO A 21 -7.86 15.96 19.62
CA PRO A 21 -8.96 16.87 19.90
C PRO A 21 -10.19 16.14 20.42
N LEU A 22 -11.09 16.89 21.04
CA LEU A 22 -12.44 16.41 21.34
C LEU A 22 -13.17 16.11 20.02
N LEU A 23 -13.79 14.93 19.94
CA LEU A 23 -14.41 14.42 18.72
C LEU A 23 -15.89 14.11 18.97
N PRO A 24 -16.79 14.38 18.00
CA PRO A 24 -18.18 13.95 18.10
C PRO A 24 -18.32 12.42 18.05
N GLU A 25 -19.47 11.93 18.51
CA GLU A 25 -19.81 10.52 18.35
C GLU A 25 -19.80 10.12 16.86
N PRO A 26 -19.32 8.91 16.53
CA PRO A 26 -19.44 8.36 15.19
C PRO A 26 -20.91 8.21 14.77
N VAL A 27 -21.18 8.38 13.47
CA VAL A 27 -22.54 8.19 12.91
C VAL A 27 -22.96 6.72 12.92
N LYS A 28 -22.00 5.81 12.81
CA LYS A 28 -22.21 4.35 12.81
C LYS A 28 -21.42 3.72 13.96
N SER A 29 -21.88 2.56 14.44
CA SER A 29 -21.12 1.75 15.39
C SER A 29 -19.69 1.50 14.87
N ARG A 30 -18.70 1.75 15.74
CA ARG A 30 -17.29 1.41 15.48
C ARG A 30 -17.01 -0.08 15.66
N ASN A 31 -17.92 -0.84 16.26
CA ASN A 31 -17.82 -2.28 16.34
C ASN A 31 -18.48 -2.89 15.10
N GLN A 32 -17.66 -3.49 14.24
CA GLN A 32 -18.08 -4.14 13.00
C GLN A 32 -17.80 -5.65 13.09
N LEU A 33 -18.76 -6.47 12.69
CA LEU A 33 -18.62 -7.93 12.75
C LEU A 33 -17.52 -8.40 11.79
N GLY A 34 -16.56 -9.19 12.28
CA GLY A 34 -15.45 -9.71 11.47
C GLY A 34 -14.35 -8.70 11.14
N GLN A 35 -14.39 -7.52 11.77
CA GLN A 35 -13.40 -6.46 11.62
C GLN A 35 -12.92 -6.01 12.99
N ASP A 36 -11.63 -6.15 13.26
CA ASP A 36 -11.07 -5.84 14.57
C ASP A 36 -10.61 -4.39 14.61
N LEU A 37 -11.39 -3.53 15.29
CA LEU A 37 -11.04 -2.13 15.52
C LEU A 37 -9.68 -2.00 16.20
N GLN A 38 -8.81 -1.17 15.64
CA GLN A 38 -7.47 -0.94 16.16
C GLN A 38 -7.40 0.30 17.06
N PRO A 39 -6.63 0.25 18.15
CA PRO A 39 -6.46 1.39 19.05
C PRO A 39 -5.60 2.47 18.38
N VAL A 40 -5.85 3.72 18.77
CA VAL A 40 -5.06 4.89 18.34
C VAL A 40 -4.22 5.40 19.50
N GLY A 41 -2.93 5.60 19.29
CA GLY A 41 -2.06 6.32 20.23
C GLY A 41 -1.39 5.48 21.32
N ASP A 42 -1.42 4.15 21.20
CA ASP A 42 -0.65 3.25 22.08
C ASP A 42 0.32 2.45 21.21
N TYR A 43 1.56 2.94 21.19
CA TYR A 43 2.59 2.52 20.24
C TYR A 43 3.33 1.29 20.74
N ALA A 44 3.34 0.24 19.92
CA ALA A 44 4.14 -0.96 20.13
C ALA A 44 5.60 -0.74 19.77
N GLY A 45 5.90 0.17 18.84
CA GLY A 45 7.25 0.37 18.33
C GLY A 45 7.74 -0.80 17.46
N ILE A 46 6.80 -1.50 16.80
CA ILE A 46 7.08 -2.69 16.00
C ILE A 46 6.73 -2.38 14.55
N GLU A 47 7.70 -2.58 13.65
CA GLU A 47 7.47 -2.44 12.21
C GLU A 47 6.95 -3.74 11.57
N PRO A 48 6.17 -3.65 10.47
CA PRO A 48 5.65 -4.80 9.74
C PRO A 48 6.80 -5.58 9.05
N TYR A 49 7.07 -6.80 9.51
CA TYR A 49 8.22 -7.61 9.09
C TYR A 49 8.21 -7.95 7.60
N TYR A 50 7.10 -8.48 7.09
CA TYR A 50 7.01 -8.88 5.68
C TYR A 50 7.12 -7.68 4.77
N ARG A 51 6.51 -6.56 5.17
CA ARG A 51 6.63 -5.30 4.44
C ARG A 51 8.06 -4.79 4.42
N VAL A 52 8.76 -4.79 5.55
CA VAL A 52 10.17 -4.37 5.65
C VAL A 52 11.07 -5.23 4.76
N CYS A 53 10.85 -6.55 4.72
CA CYS A 53 11.61 -7.43 3.84
C CYS A 53 11.48 -7.03 2.37
N VAL A 54 10.23 -6.91 1.89
CA VAL A 54 9.96 -6.53 0.49
C VAL A 54 10.47 -5.12 0.18
N ASP A 55 10.27 -4.18 1.10
CA ASP A 55 10.69 -2.80 0.91
C ASP A 55 12.22 -2.65 0.92
N THR A 56 12.95 -3.54 1.59
CA THR A 56 14.43 -3.56 1.55
C THR A 56 14.92 -3.93 0.15
N ASP A 57 14.40 -5.04 -0.39
CA ASP A 57 14.72 -5.50 -1.75
C ASP A 57 14.39 -4.41 -2.78
N ASP A 58 13.19 -3.80 -2.69
CA ASP A 58 12.74 -2.73 -3.58
C ASP A 58 13.68 -1.51 -3.53
N VAL A 59 14.08 -1.07 -2.32
CA VAL A 59 14.93 0.12 -2.14
C VAL A 59 16.35 -0.14 -2.65
N GLN A 60 16.91 -1.32 -2.37
CA GLN A 60 18.24 -1.69 -2.85
C GLN A 60 18.27 -1.81 -4.38
N GLN A 61 17.24 -2.41 -4.98
CA GLN A 61 17.09 -2.48 -6.44
C GLN A 61 16.96 -1.08 -7.05
N GLN A 62 16.16 -0.20 -6.44
CA GLN A 62 16.00 1.18 -6.91
C GLN A 62 17.31 1.98 -6.84
N GLU A 63 18.11 1.81 -5.78
CA GLU A 63 19.41 2.49 -5.67
C GLU A 63 20.38 2.04 -6.76
N GLN A 64 20.36 0.74 -7.13
CA GLN A 64 21.19 0.20 -8.20
C GLN A 64 20.76 0.67 -9.59
N SER A 65 19.45 0.79 -9.83
CA SER A 65 18.92 1.19 -11.14
C SER A 65 18.95 2.70 -11.35
N GLU A 66 18.54 3.49 -10.35
CA GLU A 66 18.38 4.94 -10.44
C GLU A 66 18.71 5.61 -9.08
N PRO A 67 20.00 5.85 -8.77
CA PRO A 67 20.42 6.43 -7.49
C PRO A 67 19.77 7.79 -7.15
N GLY A 68 19.39 8.56 -8.17
CA GLY A 68 18.75 9.88 -8.03
C GLY A 68 17.28 9.85 -7.61
N ALA A 69 16.62 8.68 -7.62
CA ALA A 69 15.18 8.56 -7.39
C ALA A 69 14.74 9.08 -6.00
N PHE A 70 15.58 8.90 -4.97
CA PHE A 70 15.28 9.41 -3.63
C PHE A 70 15.30 10.94 -3.53
N THR A 71 15.91 11.62 -4.51
CA THR A 71 16.02 13.08 -4.58
C THR A 71 15.13 13.72 -5.65
N SER A 72 14.61 12.95 -6.62
CA SER A 72 13.88 13.47 -7.77
C SER A 72 12.45 13.94 -7.46
N GLY A 73 11.97 13.77 -6.23
CA GLY A 73 10.59 14.07 -5.84
C GLY A 73 9.56 13.03 -6.29
N ASP A 74 9.97 12.07 -7.13
CA ASP A 74 9.11 10.98 -7.62
C ASP A 74 8.98 9.84 -6.61
N TRP A 75 9.83 9.81 -5.58
CA TRP A 75 9.79 8.80 -4.54
C TRP A 75 8.55 8.92 -3.66
N TRP A 76 7.81 7.81 -3.50
CA TRP A 76 6.45 7.84 -2.96
C TRP A 76 6.38 8.16 -1.46
N TRP A 77 7.44 7.89 -0.71
CA TRP A 77 7.45 7.99 0.75
C TRP A 77 8.53 8.96 1.22
N SER A 78 8.16 10.09 1.80
CA SER A 78 9.11 11.02 2.41
C SER A 78 8.83 11.20 3.89
N HIS A 79 9.71 11.96 4.55
CA HIS A 79 9.47 12.44 5.92
C HIS A 79 8.19 13.28 6.05
N GLN A 80 7.64 13.81 4.95
CA GLN A 80 6.45 14.67 4.96
C GLN A 80 5.18 13.93 4.58
N LYS A 81 5.24 13.09 3.53
CA LYS A 81 4.08 12.38 2.99
C LYS A 81 4.38 10.94 2.60
N ILE A 82 3.48 10.03 2.95
CA ILE A 82 3.40 8.67 2.40
C ILE A 82 2.31 8.68 1.33
N ARG A 83 2.69 8.49 0.07
CA ARG A 83 1.77 8.35 -1.06
C ARG A 83 1.50 6.87 -1.34
N PHE A 84 0.29 6.57 -1.79
CA PHE A 84 -0.13 5.23 -2.19
C PHE A 84 -1.34 5.30 -3.13
N LEU A 85 -1.49 4.30 -4.00
CA LEU A 85 -2.64 4.18 -4.91
C LEU A 85 -3.82 3.48 -4.25
N ASN A 86 -5.02 3.91 -4.63
CA ASN A 86 -6.24 3.11 -4.50
C ASN A 86 -6.12 1.85 -5.38
N GLY A 87 -6.63 0.72 -4.88
CA GLY A 87 -6.58 -0.58 -5.52
C GLY A 87 -7.15 -0.60 -6.93
N LYS A 88 -8.18 0.20 -7.24
CA LYS A 88 -8.72 0.30 -8.62
C LYS A 88 -7.70 0.86 -9.61
N ALA A 89 -6.93 1.87 -9.20
CA ALA A 89 -5.89 2.46 -10.05
C ALA A 89 -4.70 1.50 -10.18
N PHE A 90 -4.29 0.86 -9.09
CA PHE A 90 -3.22 -0.14 -9.08
C PHE A 90 -3.53 -1.36 -9.96
N LEU A 91 -4.76 -1.89 -9.87
CA LEU A 91 -5.26 -2.98 -10.72
C LEU A 91 -5.33 -2.56 -12.19
N GLY A 92 -5.78 -1.33 -12.48
CA GLY A 92 -5.82 -0.79 -13.84
C GLY A 92 -4.43 -0.71 -14.48
N LEU A 93 -3.43 -0.22 -13.73
CA LEU A 93 -2.04 -0.18 -14.20
C LEU A 93 -1.48 -1.57 -14.46
N SER A 94 -1.70 -2.50 -13.53
CA SER A 94 -1.24 -3.89 -13.65
C SER A 94 -1.88 -4.59 -14.85
N ALA A 95 -3.18 -4.38 -15.06
CA ALA A 95 -3.90 -4.93 -16.21
C ALA A 95 -3.36 -4.38 -17.55
N LEU A 96 -3.00 -3.10 -17.61
CA LEU A 96 -2.41 -2.49 -18.80
C LEU A 96 -1.05 -3.11 -19.15
N ILE A 97 -0.19 -3.31 -18.15
CA ILE A 97 1.13 -3.93 -18.34
C ILE A 97 1.00 -5.40 -18.78
N LEU A 98 0.04 -6.14 -18.18
CA LEU A 98 -0.17 -7.56 -18.46
C LEU A 98 -0.97 -7.83 -19.74
N LEU A 99 -1.62 -6.83 -20.33
CA LEU A 99 -2.44 -7.00 -21.54
C LEU A 99 -1.63 -7.55 -22.71
N ILE A 100 -0.42 -7.05 -22.93
CA ILE A 100 0.42 -7.48 -24.06
C ILE A 100 0.92 -8.92 -23.87
N PRO A 101 1.55 -9.30 -22.73
CA PRO A 101 1.88 -10.70 -22.46
C PRO A 101 0.67 -11.63 -22.57
N TYR A 102 -0.49 -11.19 -22.08
CA TYR A 102 -1.71 -11.99 -22.09
C TYR A 102 -2.24 -12.23 -23.52
N VAL A 103 -2.35 -11.17 -24.33
CA VAL A 103 -2.81 -11.27 -25.72
C VAL A 103 -1.84 -12.12 -26.54
N TRP A 104 -0.54 -11.91 -26.39
CA TRP A 104 0.46 -12.69 -27.11
C TRP A 104 0.48 -14.16 -26.67
N GLY A 105 0.47 -14.43 -25.37
CA GLY A 105 0.38 -15.78 -24.84
C GLY A 105 -0.87 -16.52 -25.32
N THR A 106 -2.03 -15.84 -25.31
CA THR A 106 -3.28 -16.40 -25.83
C THR A 106 -3.20 -16.68 -27.33
N ALA A 107 -2.64 -15.77 -28.12
CA ALA A 107 -2.46 -15.95 -29.56
C ALA A 107 -1.54 -17.14 -29.87
N LEU A 108 -0.48 -17.34 -29.09
CA LEU A 108 0.51 -18.38 -29.34
C LEU A 108 0.02 -19.77 -28.89
N VAL A 109 -0.51 -19.87 -27.67
CA VAL A 109 -1.03 -21.13 -27.11
C VAL A 109 -2.33 -21.50 -27.83
N GLY A 110 -3.30 -20.57 -27.87
CA GLY A 110 -4.62 -20.79 -28.45
C GLY A 110 -4.58 -20.89 -29.98
N GLY A 111 -3.83 -20.02 -30.64
CA GLY A 111 -3.75 -19.99 -32.10
C GLY A 111 -3.16 -21.26 -32.70
N GLY A 112 -2.09 -21.80 -32.11
CA GLY A 112 -1.52 -23.05 -32.63
C GLY A 112 -2.35 -24.29 -32.27
N GLY A 113 -3.09 -24.28 -31.16
CA GLY A 113 -4.09 -25.31 -30.88
C GLY A 113 -5.22 -25.32 -31.92
N VAL A 114 -5.78 -24.15 -32.24
CA VAL A 114 -6.80 -23.99 -33.29
C VAL A 114 -6.25 -24.39 -34.66
N LEU A 115 -5.01 -24.00 -34.98
CA LEU A 115 -4.35 -24.38 -36.24
C LEU A 115 -4.16 -25.90 -36.35
N SER A 116 -3.75 -26.57 -35.28
CA SER A 116 -3.61 -28.03 -35.23
C SER A 116 -4.93 -28.74 -35.55
N VAL A 117 -6.04 -28.30 -34.94
CA VAL A 117 -7.38 -28.83 -35.20
C VAL A 117 -7.83 -28.53 -36.63
N TYR A 118 -7.59 -27.32 -37.12
CA TYR A 118 -7.91 -26.94 -38.50
C TYR A 118 -7.18 -27.83 -39.51
N LEU A 119 -5.87 -28.02 -39.35
CA LEU A 119 -5.06 -28.89 -40.21
C LEU A 119 -5.52 -30.35 -40.15
N ALA A 120 -5.83 -30.87 -38.96
CA ALA A 120 -6.37 -32.23 -38.80
C ALA A 120 -7.73 -32.42 -39.50
N ASN A 121 -8.50 -31.35 -39.67
CA ASN A 121 -9.78 -31.38 -40.39
C ASN A 121 -9.63 -31.29 -41.92
N LEU A 122 -8.55 -30.70 -42.43
CA LEU A 122 -8.27 -30.66 -43.87
C LEU A 122 -7.80 -32.01 -44.42
N VAL A 123 -7.23 -32.88 -43.56
CA VAL A 123 -6.78 -34.21 -43.97
C VAL A 123 -7.92 -35.22 -43.78
N GLU A 124 -8.23 -35.97 -44.83
CA GLU A 124 -9.17 -37.09 -44.78
C GLU A 124 -8.53 -38.27 -44.01
N MET A 125 -8.74 -38.32 -42.70
CA MET A 125 -8.29 -39.40 -41.82
C MET A 125 -9.42 -39.91 -40.91
N PRO A 126 -9.35 -41.18 -40.45
CA PRO A 126 -10.29 -41.72 -39.48
C PRO A 126 -10.34 -40.90 -38.19
N LEU A 127 -11.52 -40.81 -37.58
CA LEU A 127 -11.76 -40.01 -36.36
C LEU A 127 -10.80 -40.36 -35.22
N LEU A 128 -10.50 -41.65 -35.03
CA LEU A 128 -9.57 -42.13 -34.01
C LEU A 128 -8.15 -41.55 -34.21
N LEU A 129 -7.69 -41.46 -35.46
CA LEU A 129 -6.36 -40.95 -35.78
C LEU A 129 -6.28 -39.43 -35.60
N LYS A 130 -7.38 -38.72 -35.92
CA LYS A 130 -7.52 -37.28 -35.62
C LYS A 130 -7.45 -37.00 -34.12
N PHE A 131 -8.05 -37.86 -33.30
CA PHE A 131 -7.98 -37.74 -31.83
C PHE A 131 -6.53 -37.84 -31.33
N PHE A 132 -5.78 -38.86 -31.75
CA PHE A 132 -4.37 -39.01 -31.35
C PHE A 132 -3.47 -37.89 -31.91
N TRP A 133 -3.75 -37.40 -33.11
CA TRP A 133 -3.07 -36.24 -33.68
C TRP A 133 -3.26 -34.99 -32.83
N ILE A 134 -4.51 -34.64 -32.52
CA ILE A 134 -4.83 -33.46 -31.70
C ILE A 134 -4.21 -33.60 -30.31
N LEU A 135 -4.22 -34.80 -29.73
CA LEU A 135 -3.57 -35.06 -28.45
C LEU A 135 -2.05 -34.82 -28.55
N MET A 136 -1.34 -35.55 -29.40
CA MET A 136 0.12 -35.50 -29.47
C MET A 136 0.65 -34.14 -29.95
N VAL A 137 0.06 -33.61 -31.04
CA VAL A 137 0.47 -32.32 -31.62
C VAL A 137 0.01 -31.17 -30.73
N GLY A 138 -1.17 -31.27 -30.12
CA GLY A 138 -1.66 -30.25 -29.19
C GLY A 138 -0.79 -30.15 -27.93
N PHE A 139 -0.49 -31.27 -27.27
CA PHE A 139 0.39 -31.28 -26.10
C PHE A 139 1.83 -30.86 -26.44
N GLY A 140 2.37 -31.33 -27.57
CA GLY A 140 3.67 -30.89 -28.07
C GLY A 140 3.71 -29.39 -28.37
N TRP A 141 2.64 -28.85 -28.98
CA TRP A 141 2.51 -27.42 -29.24
C TRP A 141 2.43 -26.61 -27.95
N ILE A 142 1.69 -27.06 -26.94
CA ILE A 142 1.62 -26.34 -25.65
C ILE A 142 3.03 -26.17 -25.06
N ALA A 143 3.82 -27.25 -25.01
CA ALA A 143 5.19 -27.17 -24.49
C ALA A 143 6.08 -26.24 -25.33
N ALA A 144 6.02 -26.37 -26.66
CA ALA A 144 6.75 -25.49 -27.58
C ALA A 144 6.31 -24.02 -27.45
N SER A 145 5.02 -23.78 -27.22
CA SER A 145 4.43 -22.45 -27.14
C SER A 145 4.95 -21.66 -25.94
N PHE A 146 5.12 -22.30 -24.77
CA PHE A 146 5.73 -21.66 -23.60
C PHE A 146 7.20 -21.33 -23.83
N TYR A 147 7.95 -22.22 -24.50
CA TYR A 147 9.35 -21.95 -24.84
C TYR A 147 9.48 -20.75 -25.80
N ILE A 148 8.65 -20.71 -26.85
CA ILE A 148 8.62 -19.61 -27.82
C ILE A 148 8.19 -18.31 -27.12
N LEU A 149 7.19 -18.37 -26.24
CA LEU A 149 6.70 -17.22 -25.47
C LEU A 149 7.86 -16.55 -24.71
N ILE A 150 8.60 -17.31 -23.91
CA ILE A 150 9.72 -16.79 -23.11
C ILE A 150 10.78 -16.13 -24.00
N LYS A 151 11.11 -16.74 -25.14
CA LYS A 151 12.14 -16.22 -26.07
C LYS A 151 11.69 -15.01 -26.88
N THR A 152 10.41 -14.93 -27.24
CA THR A 152 9.86 -13.88 -28.11
C THR A 152 9.35 -12.66 -27.34
N MET A 153 9.06 -12.78 -26.04
CA MET A 153 8.52 -11.67 -25.25
C MET A 153 9.37 -10.38 -25.30
N PRO A 154 10.71 -10.41 -25.14
CA PRO A 154 11.51 -9.19 -25.21
C PRO A 154 11.36 -8.46 -26.56
N TRP A 155 11.32 -9.21 -27.67
CA TRP A 155 11.17 -8.66 -29.01
C TRP A 155 9.79 -8.03 -29.22
N ILE A 156 8.75 -8.66 -28.69
CA ILE A 156 7.37 -8.19 -28.82
C ILE A 156 7.13 -6.95 -27.99
N MET A 157 7.65 -6.92 -26.76
CA MET A 157 7.62 -5.73 -25.93
C MET A 157 8.38 -4.58 -26.62
N GLY A 158 9.52 -4.86 -27.25
CA GLY A 158 10.28 -3.88 -28.03
C GLY A 158 9.53 -3.34 -29.25
N ALA A 159 8.90 -4.22 -30.04
CA ALA A 159 8.10 -3.84 -31.20
C ALA A 159 6.85 -3.05 -30.79
N PHE A 160 6.20 -3.45 -29.70
CA PHE A 160 5.05 -2.74 -29.15
C PHE A 160 5.44 -1.36 -28.62
N ALA A 161 6.56 -1.26 -27.91
CA ALA A 161 7.10 0.03 -27.48
C ALA A 161 7.36 0.95 -28.68
N LEU A 162 7.97 0.44 -29.77
CA LEU A 162 8.19 1.20 -31.00
C LEU A 162 6.86 1.70 -31.63
N LEU A 163 5.83 0.85 -31.64
CA LEU A 163 4.49 1.18 -32.14
C LEU A 163 3.82 2.27 -31.29
N LEU A 164 4.01 2.22 -29.97
CA LEU A 164 3.45 3.20 -29.05
C LEU A 164 4.21 4.52 -28.98
N ARG A 165 5.49 4.58 -29.38
CA ARG A 165 6.30 5.81 -29.41
C ARG A 165 5.57 7.08 -29.86
N PRO A 166 4.83 7.10 -31.00
CA PRO A 166 4.09 8.29 -31.42
C PRO A 166 3.01 8.75 -30.42
N PHE A 167 2.53 7.86 -29.56
CA PHE A 167 1.50 8.10 -28.56
C PHE A 167 2.04 8.22 -27.14
N ASP A 168 3.36 8.10 -26.92
CA ASP A 168 3.97 8.11 -25.57
C ASP A 168 3.51 9.30 -24.72
N LYS A 169 3.47 10.51 -25.28
CA LYS A 169 3.01 11.71 -24.56
C LYS A 169 1.55 11.63 -24.15
N LEU A 170 0.69 11.07 -25.00
CA LEU A 170 -0.73 10.92 -24.71
C LEU A 170 -0.94 9.84 -23.65
N LEU A 171 -0.26 8.70 -23.79
CA LEU A 171 -0.30 7.60 -22.84
C LEU A 171 0.24 8.01 -21.48
N ALA A 172 1.39 8.70 -21.44
CA ALA A 172 1.95 9.28 -20.22
C ALA A 172 0.93 10.21 -19.55
N LYS A 173 0.35 11.16 -20.29
CA LYS A 173 -0.66 12.07 -19.74
C LYS A 173 -1.92 11.36 -19.21
N LEU A 174 -2.37 10.30 -19.88
CA LEU A 174 -3.51 9.50 -19.43
C LEU A 174 -3.16 8.68 -18.19
N LEU A 175 -1.95 8.11 -18.15
CA LEU A 175 -1.40 7.39 -17.02
C LEU A 175 -1.24 8.30 -15.81
N ASP A 176 -0.58 9.45 -15.96
CA ASP A 176 -0.37 10.45 -14.92
C ASP A 176 -1.71 10.90 -14.34
N ARG A 177 -2.69 11.22 -15.19
CA ARG A 177 -4.03 11.58 -14.74
C ARG A 177 -4.72 10.44 -13.97
N GLY A 178 -4.53 9.21 -14.41
CA GLY A 178 -5.06 8.02 -13.72
C GLY A 178 -4.39 7.79 -12.37
N LEU A 179 -3.07 8.00 -12.29
CA LEU A 179 -2.29 7.92 -11.08
C LEU A 179 -2.67 9.04 -10.10
N GLU A 180 -2.71 10.29 -10.53
CA GLU A 180 -3.12 11.45 -9.73
C GLU A 180 -4.54 11.28 -9.16
N ALA A 181 -5.47 10.77 -9.96
CA ALA A 181 -6.84 10.50 -9.54
C ALA A 181 -6.93 9.32 -8.54
N GLY A 182 -6.04 8.34 -8.66
CA GLY A 182 -5.95 7.18 -7.76
C GLY A 182 -5.07 7.41 -6.54
N GLU A 183 -4.27 8.47 -6.52
CA GLU A 183 -3.30 8.79 -5.48
C GLU A 183 -4.02 9.22 -4.19
N SER A 184 -3.63 8.56 -3.13
CA SER A 184 -4.02 8.76 -1.74
C SER A 184 -2.75 9.02 -0.93
N PHE A 185 -2.87 9.70 0.22
CA PHE A 185 -1.69 10.02 1.02
C PHE A 185 -1.97 10.15 2.51
N PHE A 186 -0.94 9.89 3.32
CA PHE A 186 -0.83 10.29 4.72
C PHE A 186 0.16 11.46 4.79
N SER A 187 -0.26 12.60 5.33
CA SER A 187 0.56 13.81 5.42
C SER A 187 0.95 14.08 6.87
N ARG A 188 2.18 13.74 7.25
CA ARG A 188 2.73 14.00 8.59
C ARG A 188 2.79 15.50 8.89
N GLU A 189 3.02 16.33 7.87
CA GLU A 189 3.12 17.78 8.02
C GLU A 189 1.80 18.48 8.33
N THR A 190 0.71 18.00 7.73
CA THR A 190 -0.64 18.58 7.86
C THR A 190 -1.55 17.79 8.81
N GLY A 191 -1.13 16.60 9.24
CA GLY A 191 -1.94 15.72 10.09
C GLY A 191 -3.16 15.15 9.36
N GLU A 192 -3.22 15.29 8.03
CA GLU A 192 -4.35 14.90 7.21
C GLU A 192 -4.09 13.58 6.47
N VAL A 193 -5.18 12.88 6.19
CA VAL A 193 -5.20 11.69 5.34
C VAL A 193 -6.16 11.91 4.21
N SER A 194 -5.73 11.54 3.01
CA SER A 194 -6.50 11.64 1.79
C SER A 194 -6.65 10.27 1.15
N PHE A 195 -7.89 9.88 0.86
CA PHE A 195 -8.20 8.67 0.08
C PHE A 195 -8.92 9.03 -1.21
N ALA A 196 -8.42 8.52 -2.33
CA ALA A 196 -9.08 8.64 -3.63
C ALA A 196 -10.45 7.93 -3.61
N VAL A 197 -11.51 8.65 -4.02
CA VAL A 197 -12.88 8.14 -4.16
C VAL A 197 -13.30 8.13 -5.62
N SER A 198 -14.43 7.47 -5.91
CA SER A 198 -15.00 7.43 -7.27
C SER A 198 -15.21 8.83 -7.86
N GLY A 199 -14.93 8.97 -9.15
CA GLY A 199 -15.13 10.22 -9.90
C GLY A 199 -13.98 11.22 -9.76
N GLY A 200 -12.76 10.77 -9.46
CA GLY A 200 -11.56 11.60 -9.40
C GLY A 200 -11.52 12.58 -8.22
N LYS A 201 -12.42 12.42 -7.25
CA LYS A 201 -12.42 13.20 -6.01
C LYS A 201 -11.54 12.52 -4.96
N LYS A 202 -11.08 13.28 -3.97
CA LYS A 202 -10.34 12.75 -2.82
C LYS A 202 -11.08 13.11 -1.53
N LEU A 203 -11.24 12.13 -0.64
CA LEU A 203 -11.71 12.34 0.72
C LEU A 203 -10.51 12.68 1.59
N THR A 204 -10.33 13.95 1.90
CA THR A 204 -9.29 14.46 2.79
C THR A 204 -9.90 14.90 4.12
N ALA A 205 -9.37 14.38 5.22
CA ALA A 205 -9.78 14.72 6.59
C ALA A 205 -8.62 14.53 7.56
N SER A 206 -8.73 15.02 8.80
CA SER A 206 -7.71 14.81 9.83
C SER A 206 -7.51 13.31 10.12
N PHE A 207 -6.29 12.91 10.47
CA PHE A 207 -5.94 11.51 10.76
C PHE A 207 -6.85 10.88 11.81
N GLU A 208 -7.17 11.61 12.87
CA GLU A 208 -8.06 11.17 13.94
C GLU A 208 -9.51 10.95 13.49
N GLU A 209 -9.94 11.41 12.31
CA GLU A 209 -11.27 11.13 11.76
C GLU A 209 -11.38 9.73 11.12
N PHE A 210 -10.26 9.02 10.97
CA PHE A 210 -10.24 7.66 10.42
C PHE A 210 -10.08 6.62 11.52
N ASP A 211 -10.97 5.63 11.50
CA ASP A 211 -10.82 4.42 12.30
C ASP A 211 -10.12 3.33 11.46
N ALA A 212 -9.14 2.67 12.06
CA ALA A 212 -8.40 1.57 11.44
C ALA A 212 -8.94 0.22 11.95
N TYR A 213 -9.05 -0.75 11.05
CA TYR A 213 -9.56 -2.09 11.33
C TYR A 213 -8.65 -3.13 10.71
N VAL A 214 -8.49 -4.27 11.38
CA VAL A 214 -8.01 -5.49 10.73
C VAL A 214 -9.21 -6.21 10.14
N GLU A 215 -9.30 -6.24 8.82
CA GLU A 215 -10.31 -6.96 8.05
C GLU A 215 -9.80 -8.37 7.75
N ARG A 216 -10.63 -9.39 8.01
CA ARG A 216 -10.36 -10.78 7.61
C ARG A 216 -10.78 -10.98 6.16
N VAL A 217 -9.86 -11.45 5.33
CA VAL A 217 -10.08 -11.81 3.92
C VAL A 217 -10.05 -13.34 3.80
N ILE A 218 -11.10 -13.92 3.25
CA ILE A 218 -11.19 -15.36 3.02
C ILE A 218 -10.94 -15.60 1.53
N GLU A 219 -9.84 -16.28 1.21
CA GLU A 219 -9.49 -16.68 -0.16
C GLU A 219 -9.33 -18.20 -0.25
N ALA A 220 -9.30 -18.75 -1.47
CA ALA A 220 -9.25 -20.20 -1.69
C ALA A 220 -8.04 -20.89 -1.03
N GLY A 221 -6.98 -20.14 -0.70
CA GLY A 221 -5.76 -20.62 -0.05
C GLY A 221 -5.69 -20.44 1.47
N GLY A 222 -6.68 -19.82 2.12
CA GLY A 222 -6.67 -19.63 3.57
C GLY A 222 -7.31 -18.33 4.06
N ILE A 223 -7.00 -18.02 5.32
CA ILE A 223 -7.42 -16.79 5.97
C ILE A 223 -6.27 -15.80 5.92
N PHE A 224 -6.55 -14.63 5.38
CA PHE A 224 -5.62 -13.52 5.32
C PHE A 224 -6.21 -12.30 6.01
N TYR A 225 -5.38 -11.29 6.19
CA TYR A 225 -5.74 -10.07 6.91
C TYR A 225 -5.33 -8.85 6.10
N ARG A 226 -6.04 -7.74 6.29
CA ARG A 226 -5.62 -6.46 5.72
C ARG A 226 -6.04 -5.28 6.57
N LEU A 227 -5.35 -4.16 6.40
CA LEU A 227 -5.69 -2.91 7.06
C LEU A 227 -6.80 -2.21 6.29
N MET A 228 -7.91 -1.93 6.96
CA MET A 228 -9.01 -1.15 6.40
C MET A 228 -9.15 0.16 7.17
N PHE A 229 -9.33 1.25 6.45
CA PHE A 229 -9.67 2.55 7.03
C PHE A 229 -11.15 2.86 6.82
N VAL A 230 -11.80 3.41 7.83
CA VAL A 230 -13.18 3.88 7.74
C VAL A 230 -13.23 5.32 8.21
N HIS A 231 -13.70 6.22 7.35
CA HIS A 231 -13.92 7.60 7.74
C HIS A 231 -15.14 7.69 8.67
N ARG A 232 -14.92 8.13 9.91
CA ARG A 232 -15.86 7.98 11.03
C ARG A 232 -17.25 8.57 10.77
N TYR A 233 -17.30 9.74 10.13
CA TYR A 233 -18.55 10.50 9.98
C TYR A 233 -19.30 10.20 8.69
N THR A 234 -18.63 9.70 7.65
CA THR A 234 -19.30 9.32 6.39
C THR A 234 -19.50 7.82 6.26
N GLY A 235 -18.78 7.02 7.07
CA GLY A 235 -18.77 5.56 6.98
C GLY A 235 -18.17 5.03 5.68
N LYS A 236 -17.45 5.87 4.91
CA LYS A 236 -16.74 5.40 3.71
C LYS A 236 -15.57 4.51 4.12
N GLN A 237 -15.48 3.34 3.50
CA GLN A 237 -14.49 2.33 3.80
C GLN A 237 -13.42 2.29 2.69
N PHE A 238 -12.18 2.07 3.09
CA PHE A 238 -10.99 2.02 2.25
C PHE A 238 -10.12 0.84 2.68
N SER A 239 -10.36 -0.33 2.09
CA SER A 239 -9.54 -1.53 2.31
C SER A 239 -8.56 -1.77 1.16
N GLN A 240 -8.99 -1.56 -0.08
CA GLN A 240 -8.19 -1.80 -1.28
C GLN A 240 -7.22 -0.66 -1.57
N THR A 241 -6.02 -0.72 -1.00
CA THR A 241 -4.95 0.26 -1.25
C THR A 241 -3.63 -0.46 -1.48
N SER A 242 -2.71 0.14 -2.24
CA SER A 242 -1.34 -0.39 -2.40
C SER A 242 -0.51 -0.32 -1.11
N LEU A 243 -0.93 0.50 -0.15
CA LEU A 243 -0.34 0.55 1.19
C LEU A 243 -0.73 -0.67 2.04
N SER A 244 -2.00 -1.08 1.95
CA SER A 244 -2.58 -2.20 2.71
C SER A 244 -2.76 -3.43 1.82
N ARG A 245 -1.70 -4.25 1.76
CA ARG A 245 -1.70 -5.53 1.05
C ARG A 245 -2.47 -6.59 1.87
N VAL A 246 -2.70 -7.74 1.25
CA VAL A 246 -3.26 -8.92 1.92
C VAL A 246 -2.11 -9.63 2.59
N GLU A 247 -2.15 -9.70 3.91
CA GLU A 247 -1.08 -10.22 4.75
C GLU A 247 -1.45 -11.59 5.35
N PRO A 248 -0.47 -12.49 5.55
CA PRO A 248 -0.72 -13.82 6.07
C PRO A 248 -1.07 -13.83 7.57
N THR A 249 -0.67 -12.81 8.33
CA THR A 249 -0.88 -12.75 9.77
C THR A 249 -1.57 -11.46 10.18
N LYS A 250 -2.36 -11.53 11.26
CA LYS A 250 -3.05 -10.37 11.81
C LYS A 250 -2.05 -9.37 12.41
N GLU A 251 -0.98 -9.89 13.00
CA GLU A 251 0.09 -9.15 13.65
C GLU A 251 0.87 -8.29 12.66
N GLU A 252 0.99 -8.70 11.39
CA GLU A 252 1.52 -7.86 10.31
C GLU A 252 0.67 -6.62 10.08
N VAL A 253 -0.63 -6.80 10.00
CA VAL A 253 -1.58 -5.68 9.82
C VAL A 253 -1.58 -4.74 11.02
N MET A 254 -1.49 -5.29 12.24
CA MET A 254 -1.43 -4.49 13.47
C MET A 254 -0.11 -3.71 13.58
N ALA A 255 1.02 -4.28 13.15
CA ALA A 255 2.31 -3.60 13.06
C ALA A 255 2.32 -2.53 11.96
N LEU A 256 1.69 -2.79 10.81
CA LEU A 256 1.51 -1.77 9.77
C LEU A 256 0.72 -0.56 10.31
N TRP A 257 -0.34 -0.81 11.08
CA TRP A 257 -1.06 0.28 11.73
C TRP A 257 -0.22 1.02 12.78
N ASP A 258 0.57 0.30 13.57
CA ASP A 258 1.52 0.90 14.53
C ASP A 258 2.53 1.83 13.83
N MET A 259 3.14 1.35 12.75
CA MET A 259 4.05 2.11 11.88
C MET A 259 3.40 3.38 11.35
N LEU A 260 2.17 3.28 10.81
CA LEU A 260 1.48 4.44 10.24
C LEU A 260 1.11 5.48 11.31
N GLN A 261 0.74 5.06 12.51
CA GLN A 261 0.47 6.01 13.58
C GLN A 261 1.74 6.73 14.06
N ARG A 262 2.85 6.01 14.21
CA ARG A 262 4.16 6.61 14.55
C ARG A 262 4.65 7.54 13.45
N TYR A 263 4.40 7.19 12.19
CA TYR A 263 4.64 8.07 11.05
C TYR A 263 3.79 9.35 11.11
N MET A 264 2.53 9.27 11.54
CA MET A 264 1.67 10.46 11.64
C MET A 264 1.96 11.31 12.88
N ASP A 265 2.41 10.70 13.99
CA ASP A 265 2.72 11.43 15.21
C ASP A 265 4.08 12.13 15.15
N VAL A 266 4.04 13.46 15.05
CA VAL A 266 5.25 14.30 14.96
C VAL A 266 6.07 14.34 16.26
N SER A 267 5.55 13.80 17.37
CA SER A 267 6.31 13.63 18.61
C SER A 267 7.15 12.36 18.63
N GLN A 268 6.90 11.42 17.71
CA GLN A 268 7.66 10.18 17.56
C GLN A 268 8.69 10.33 16.43
N PRO A 269 9.87 9.68 16.52
CA PRO A 269 10.75 9.55 15.36
C PRO A 269 10.02 8.79 14.24
N LEU A 270 10.41 9.03 12.99
CA LEU A 270 9.91 8.27 11.85
C LEU A 270 10.13 6.76 12.08
N PRO A 271 9.20 5.93 11.61
CA PRO A 271 9.39 4.48 11.60
C PRO A 271 10.72 4.09 10.94
N ASP A 272 11.41 3.11 11.52
CA ASP A 272 12.68 2.64 11.00
C ASP A 272 12.45 1.57 9.94
N VAL A 273 12.13 2.03 8.74
CA VAL A 273 11.82 1.17 7.59
C VAL A 273 12.60 1.62 6.36
N PRO A 274 12.93 0.70 5.42
CA PRO A 274 13.78 0.99 4.26
C PRO A 274 13.31 2.19 3.44
N ARG A 275 12.00 2.32 3.18
CA ARG A 275 11.44 3.41 2.36
C ARG A 275 11.61 4.81 2.95
N LEU A 276 11.78 4.92 4.27
CA LEU A 276 11.94 6.20 4.97
C LEU A 276 13.40 6.52 5.27
N GLU A 277 14.31 5.55 5.22
CA GLU A 277 15.74 5.72 5.50
C GLU A 277 16.36 6.95 4.81
N PRO A 278 16.14 7.19 3.50
CA PRO A 278 16.77 8.32 2.82
C PRO A 278 16.35 9.69 3.38
N PHE A 279 15.22 9.77 4.09
CA PHE A 279 14.64 11.05 4.54
C PHE A 279 14.74 11.26 6.05
N ARG A 280 15.27 10.30 6.81
CA ARG A 280 15.30 10.36 8.28
C ARG A 280 16.01 11.59 8.84
N HIS A 281 17.10 11.99 8.20
CA HIS A 281 17.87 13.18 8.57
C HIS A 281 17.13 14.51 8.33
N LEU A 282 16.03 14.50 7.58
CA LEU A 282 15.22 15.69 7.29
C LEU A 282 14.12 15.93 8.34
N ASP A 283 13.73 14.91 9.11
CA ASP A 283 12.79 15.06 10.22
C ASP A 283 13.56 15.38 11.51
N PRO A 284 13.33 16.54 12.16
CA PRO A 284 14.13 16.97 13.30
C PRO A 284 14.09 16.02 14.50
N VAL A 285 12.92 15.44 14.79
CA VAL A 285 12.74 14.50 15.91
C VAL A 285 13.49 13.20 15.64
N THR A 286 13.46 12.75 14.40
CA THR A 286 14.17 11.56 13.93
C THR A 286 15.68 11.80 13.91
N ALA A 287 16.14 12.93 13.40
CA ALA A 287 17.57 13.27 13.36
C ALA A 287 18.18 13.31 14.76
N GLU A 288 17.49 13.92 15.73
CA GLU A 288 17.96 13.95 17.12
C GLU A 288 17.95 12.55 17.75
N HIS A 289 16.90 11.75 17.48
CA HIS A 289 16.83 10.38 17.94
C HIS A 289 17.96 9.51 17.38
N ASP A 290 18.19 9.57 16.06
CA ASP A 290 19.22 8.80 15.36
C ASP A 290 20.64 9.20 15.81
N GLN A 291 20.86 10.49 16.08
CA GLN A 291 22.12 10.96 16.66
C GLN A 291 22.35 10.41 18.08
N ARG A 292 21.30 10.37 18.91
CA ARG A 292 21.37 9.84 20.28
C ARG A 292 21.61 8.33 20.31
N THR A 293 21.05 7.58 19.36
CA THR A 293 21.18 6.10 19.29
C THR A 293 22.39 5.65 18.47
N GLY A 294 23.02 6.53 17.70
CA GLY A 294 24.13 6.18 16.80
C GLY A 294 23.67 5.35 15.61
N ARG A 295 22.43 5.54 15.13
CA ARG A 295 21.86 4.77 14.02
C ARG A 295 22.64 5.01 12.72
N ASN A 296 22.98 3.93 12.02
CA ASN A 296 23.61 4.01 10.69
C ASN A 296 22.63 4.62 9.65
N PRO A 297 22.96 5.75 8.99
CA PRO A 297 22.09 6.38 7.97
C PRO A 297 21.86 5.54 6.69
N ARG A 298 22.68 4.51 6.47
CA ARG A 298 22.56 3.56 5.33
C ARG A 298 22.27 2.13 5.78
N TYR A 299 21.72 1.95 6.98
CA TYR A 299 21.46 0.62 7.57
C TYR A 299 20.75 -0.31 6.59
N TRP A 300 19.59 0.07 6.06
CA TRP A 300 18.78 -0.79 5.18
C TRP A 300 19.37 -0.96 3.78
N ARG A 301 19.97 0.10 3.22
CA ARG A 301 20.56 0.07 1.88
C ARG A 301 21.80 -0.82 1.80
N ASP A 302 22.59 -0.85 2.86
CA ASP A 302 23.83 -1.63 2.92
C ASP A 302 23.64 -2.99 3.63
N LEU A 303 22.40 -3.34 4.00
CA LEU A 303 22.04 -4.57 4.70
C LEU A 303 22.07 -5.79 3.76
N ASP A 304 22.67 -6.89 4.21
CA ASP A 304 22.39 -8.20 3.61
C ASP A 304 21.05 -8.72 4.17
N ILE A 305 20.00 -8.60 3.36
CA ILE A 305 18.63 -8.95 3.76
C ILE A 305 18.46 -10.45 4.08
N GLU A 306 19.20 -11.34 3.42
CA GLU A 306 19.09 -12.78 3.66
C GLU A 306 19.77 -13.15 4.97
N ALA A 307 20.93 -12.56 5.27
CA ALA A 307 21.57 -12.70 6.57
C ALA A 307 20.70 -12.09 7.69
N TRP A 308 20.10 -10.92 7.44
CA TRP A 308 19.22 -10.25 8.41
C TRP A 308 17.99 -11.09 8.75
N LYS A 309 17.31 -11.67 7.75
CA LYS A 309 16.15 -12.57 7.95
C LYS A 309 16.48 -13.75 8.87
N GLN A 310 17.71 -14.27 8.81
CA GLN A 310 18.17 -15.39 9.65
C GLN A 310 18.57 -14.97 11.07
N GLY A 311 18.91 -13.69 11.28
CA GLY A 311 19.34 -13.14 12.56
C GLY A 311 18.30 -12.20 13.17
N GLU A 312 18.59 -10.90 13.13
CA GLU A 312 17.76 -9.83 13.72
C GLU A 312 16.30 -9.85 13.23
N GLY A 313 16.07 -10.19 11.96
CA GLY A 313 14.76 -10.30 11.36
C GLY A 313 13.91 -11.42 11.98
N ALA A 314 14.50 -12.56 12.33
CA ALA A 314 13.78 -13.64 13.00
C ALA A 314 13.33 -13.23 14.42
N GLU A 315 14.19 -12.55 15.18
CA GLU A 315 13.85 -11.98 16.49
C GLU A 315 12.81 -10.87 16.36
N TRP A 316 12.84 -10.10 15.28
CA TRP A 316 11.82 -9.11 14.97
C TRP A 316 10.45 -9.74 14.74
N LEU A 317 10.38 -10.73 13.85
CA LEU A 317 9.15 -11.46 13.55
C LEU A 317 8.58 -12.12 14.81
N LYS A 318 9.47 -12.68 15.65
CA LYS A 318 9.09 -13.23 16.95
C LYS A 318 8.51 -12.17 17.88
N ARG A 319 9.18 -11.03 18.07
CA ARG A 319 8.66 -9.90 18.88
C ARG A 319 7.30 -9.44 18.40
N GLN A 320 7.13 -9.35 17.08
CA GLN A 320 5.86 -8.99 16.47
C GLN A 320 4.75 -10.01 16.76
N ALA A 321 5.04 -11.30 16.66
CA ALA A 321 4.09 -12.37 16.95
C ALA A 321 3.72 -12.45 18.45
N GLU A 322 4.71 -12.25 19.33
CA GLU A 322 4.55 -12.38 20.78
C GLU A 322 4.06 -11.10 21.47
N TYR A 323 4.07 -9.96 20.78
CA TYR A 323 3.62 -8.70 21.36
C TYR A 323 2.17 -8.80 21.83
N PRO A 324 1.83 -8.31 23.03
CA PRO A 324 0.48 -8.40 23.58
C PRO A 324 -0.46 -7.36 22.93
N TRP A 325 -0.75 -7.51 21.64
CA TRP A 325 -1.51 -6.56 20.82
C TRP A 325 -2.87 -6.18 21.40
N GLY A 326 -3.52 -7.09 22.13
CA GLY A 326 -4.80 -6.88 22.81
C GLY A 326 -4.74 -6.06 24.11
N LYS A 327 -3.55 -5.79 24.66
CA LYS A 327 -3.38 -4.92 25.84
C LYS A 327 -3.31 -3.43 25.49
N ARG A 328 -3.22 -3.09 24.21
CA ARG A 328 -3.15 -1.70 23.76
C ARG A 328 -4.44 -0.96 24.07
N THR A 329 -4.30 0.30 24.45
CA THR A 329 -5.38 1.18 24.88
C THR A 329 -5.62 2.27 23.85
N CYS A 330 -6.88 2.52 23.48
CA CYS A 330 -7.19 3.55 22.50
C CYS A 330 -7.28 4.92 23.18
N ARG A 331 -6.31 5.81 22.94
CA ARG A 331 -6.29 7.19 23.46
C ARG A 331 -7.37 8.08 22.86
N LEU A 332 -7.84 7.72 21.66
CA LEU A 332 -8.88 8.44 20.94
C LEU A 332 -10.29 8.15 21.49
N THR A 333 -10.56 6.92 21.93
CA THR A 333 -11.92 6.50 22.34
C THR A 333 -12.49 7.36 23.48
N PRO A 334 -11.74 7.71 24.54
CA PRO A 334 -12.22 8.62 25.58
C PRO A 334 -12.61 10.03 25.10
N GLN A 335 -12.11 10.46 23.94
CA GLN A 335 -12.37 11.79 23.38
C GLN A 335 -13.65 11.84 22.52
N LEU A 336 -14.24 10.68 22.20
CA LEU A 336 -15.48 10.59 21.43
C LEU A 336 -16.68 11.04 22.26
N GLY A 337 -17.62 11.72 21.62
CA GLY A 337 -18.86 12.21 22.23
C GLY A 337 -18.70 13.44 23.13
N GLN A 338 -17.49 13.96 23.27
CA GLN A 338 -17.20 15.11 24.15
C GLN A 338 -17.60 16.47 23.54
N ILE A 339 -17.91 16.51 22.24
CA ILE A 339 -18.32 17.73 21.52
C ILE A 339 -19.42 17.40 20.52
N SER A 340 -20.29 18.37 20.24
CA SER A 340 -21.33 18.20 19.22
C SER A 340 -20.76 18.22 17.80
N MET A 341 -21.47 17.59 16.86
CA MET A 341 -21.12 17.61 15.44
C MET A 341 -21.10 19.04 14.87
N GLU A 342 -21.99 19.91 15.32
CA GLU A 342 -22.09 21.30 14.87
C GLU A 342 -20.88 22.13 15.31
N GLU A 343 -20.47 21.99 16.57
CA GLU A 343 -19.27 22.67 17.08
C GLU A 343 -18.00 22.13 16.43
N TYR A 344 -17.94 20.82 16.17
CA TYR A 344 -16.82 20.22 15.46
C TYR A 344 -16.71 20.74 14.03
N ARG A 345 -17.83 20.86 13.29
CA ARG A 345 -17.84 21.46 11.94
C ARG A 345 -17.27 22.87 11.91
N LYS A 346 -17.52 23.70 12.94
CA LYS A 346 -16.95 25.05 13.06
C LYS A 346 -15.43 25.06 13.23
N LYS A 347 -14.84 23.98 13.73
CA LYS A 347 -13.38 23.83 13.94
C LYS A 347 -12.65 23.25 12.73
N ARG A 348 -13.36 22.62 11.79
CA ARG A 348 -12.75 21.97 10.63
C ARG A 348 -12.29 22.98 9.59
N SER A 349 -11.26 22.61 8.82
CA SER A 349 -10.83 23.37 7.65
C SER A 349 -11.98 23.46 6.63
N PRO A 350 -12.19 24.61 5.98
CA PRO A 350 -13.15 24.74 4.87
C PRO A 350 -12.88 23.77 3.71
N GLU A 351 -11.63 23.31 3.57
CA GLU A 351 -11.19 22.37 2.53
C GLU A 351 -11.40 20.89 2.92
N ALA A 352 -11.76 20.63 4.18
CA ALA A 352 -11.98 19.27 4.67
C ALA A 352 -13.23 18.65 4.03
N TRP A 353 -13.22 17.32 3.88
CA TRP A 353 -14.32 16.59 3.27
C TRP A 353 -15.65 16.83 4.02
N PRO A 354 -16.77 17.10 3.34
CA PRO A 354 -18.05 17.41 3.99
C PRO A 354 -18.58 16.23 4.82
N ILE A 355 -19.08 16.55 6.02
CA ILE A 355 -19.65 15.61 6.99
C ILE A 355 -20.95 16.15 7.58
#